data_AF-A0A7V9FJ48-F1
#
_entry.id   AF-A0A7V9FJ48-F1
#
_cell.length_a   1.000
_cell.length_b   1.000
_cell.length_c   1.000
_cell.angle_alpha   90.00
_cell.angle_beta   90.00
_cell.angle_gamma   90.00
#
_symmetry.space_group_name_H-M   'P 1'
#
loop_
_entity.id
_entity.type
_entity.pdbx_description
1 polymer ?
#
loop_
_entity_poly.entity_id
_entity_poly.type
_entity_poly.pdbx_seq_one_letter_code
_entity_poly.pdbx_strand_id
1 'polypeptide(L)'
;MSFSNPAQEAAAAAPAYVQALLDLLGEREPLDVLPELVPWIEARVRGLADPVLRRAEAPGKWSVIEVLQHLADTEMVYAVRGRLVLSEDRPPLQAYDQDRWATLFNYRETSCELALAQLRAVRAANLALWRTVG
;
A
#
# COMPACT_ATOMS: atom_id res chain seq x y z
N MET A 1 1.67 -19.73 1.37
CA MET A 1 2.62 -18.91 2.14
C MET A 1 1.82 -17.89 2.93
N SER A 2 2.00 -17.79 4.24
CA SER A 2 1.29 -16.82 5.07
C SER A 2 2.10 -15.52 5.10
N PHE A 3 1.61 -14.47 4.43
CA PHE A 3 2.18 -13.13 4.52
C PHE A 3 1.66 -12.42 5.79
N SER A 4 2.00 -12.97 6.95
CA SER A 4 1.89 -12.24 8.21
C SER A 4 3.31 -11.94 8.64
N ASN A 5 3.73 -10.68 8.55
CA ASN A 5 5.02 -10.24 9.05
C ASN A 5 4.82 -9.72 10.49
N PRO A 6 5.04 -10.53 11.54
CA PRO A 6 5.07 -10.02 12.90
C PRO A 6 6.30 -9.11 13.03
N ALA A 7 6.07 -7.85 13.39
CA ALA A 7 7.09 -6.79 13.48
C ALA A 7 8.31 -7.08 14.39
N GLN A 8 8.33 -8.21 15.10
CA GLN A 8 9.29 -8.53 16.15
C GLN A 8 10.64 -9.08 15.64
N GLU A 9 10.73 -9.61 14.41
CA GLU A 9 11.99 -10.10 13.80
C GLU A 9 12.53 -9.17 12.68
N ALA A 10 11.87 -8.02 12.47
CA ALA A 10 11.96 -7.25 11.24
C ALA A 10 13.35 -6.67 10.92
N ALA A 11 14.18 -6.31 11.92
CA ALA A 11 15.43 -5.59 11.67
C ALA A 11 16.54 -6.50 11.08
N ALA A 12 16.72 -7.71 11.60
CA ALA A 12 17.75 -8.64 11.12
C ALA A 12 17.36 -9.31 9.79
N ALA A 13 16.04 -9.50 9.56
CA ALA A 13 15.50 -10.03 8.32
C ALA A 13 15.30 -8.96 7.23
N ALA A 14 15.39 -7.67 7.56
CA ALA A 14 15.10 -6.58 6.63
C ALA A 14 15.89 -6.65 5.31
N PRO A 15 17.21 -6.89 5.29
CA PRO A 15 17.93 -6.94 4.02
C PRO A 15 17.47 -8.08 3.12
N ALA A 16 17.26 -9.28 3.68
CA ALA A 16 16.78 -10.44 2.93
C ALA A 16 15.33 -10.24 2.44
N TYR A 17 14.50 -9.61 3.27
CA TYR A 17 13.12 -9.25 2.91
C TYR A 17 13.06 -8.21 1.80
N VAL A 18 13.87 -7.15 1.90
CA VAL A 18 13.97 -6.11 0.86
C VAL A 18 14.47 -6.73 -0.44
N GLN A 19 15.51 -7.57 -0.38
CA GLN A 19 16.03 -8.25 -1.57
C GLN A 19 14.96 -9.13 -2.22
N ALA A 20 14.24 -9.94 -1.45
CA ALA A 20 13.17 -10.78 -1.97
C ALA A 20 12.05 -9.97 -2.66
N LEU A 21 11.76 -8.76 -2.18
CA LEU A 21 10.81 -7.85 -2.85
C LEU A 21 11.38 -7.25 -4.13
N LEU A 22 12.66 -6.87 -4.14
CA LEU A 22 13.33 -6.35 -5.33
C LEU A 22 13.43 -7.44 -6.41
N ASP A 23 13.68 -8.69 -6.02
CA ASP A 23 13.74 -9.83 -6.95
C ASP A 23 12.41 -10.05 -7.70
N LEU A 24 11.26 -9.69 -7.10
CA LEU A 24 9.95 -9.76 -7.77
C LEU A 24 9.83 -8.79 -8.94
N LEU A 25 10.64 -7.74 -8.99
CA LEU A 25 10.67 -6.81 -10.12
C LEU A 25 11.39 -7.41 -11.34
N GLY A 26 12.29 -8.38 -11.13
CA GLY A 26 13.21 -8.85 -12.17
C GLY A 26 14.02 -7.68 -12.73
N GLU A 27 14.07 -7.58 -14.06
CA GLU A 27 14.79 -6.51 -14.78
C GLU A 27 13.97 -5.20 -14.93
N ARG A 28 12.81 -5.08 -14.28
CA ARG A 28 11.91 -3.95 -14.48
C ARG A 28 12.28 -2.78 -13.56
N GLU A 29 12.30 -1.58 -14.14
CA GLU A 29 12.50 -0.34 -13.39
C GLU A 29 11.31 -0.06 -12.43
N PRO A 30 11.54 0.16 -11.12
CA PRO A 30 10.47 0.37 -10.16
C PRO A 30 9.49 1.49 -10.54
N LEU A 31 10.01 2.59 -11.08
CA LEU A 31 9.19 3.76 -11.49
C LEU A 31 8.29 3.48 -12.70
N ASP A 32 8.57 2.43 -13.47
CA ASP A 32 7.72 1.94 -14.55
C ASP A 32 6.66 0.96 -14.06
N VAL A 33 6.96 0.18 -13.01
CA VAL A 33 6.01 -0.77 -12.40
C VAL A 33 4.96 -0.06 -11.53
N LEU A 34 5.39 0.91 -10.73
CA LEU A 34 4.51 1.63 -9.80
C LEU A 34 3.23 2.22 -10.43
N PRO A 35 3.22 2.87 -11.60
CA PRO A 35 1.99 3.38 -12.20
C PRO A 35 0.99 2.29 -12.61
N GLU A 36 1.39 1.02 -12.74
CA GLU A 36 0.53 -0.07 -13.20
C GLU A 36 -0.49 -0.54 -12.16
N LEU A 37 -0.20 -0.30 -10.87
CA LEU A 37 -1.00 -0.83 -9.76
C LEU A 37 -2.47 -0.38 -9.85
N VAL A 38 -2.72 0.92 -10.04
CA VAL A 38 -4.08 1.46 -9.99
C VAL A 38 -4.94 0.93 -11.15
N PRO A 39 -4.51 1.02 -12.43
CA PRO A 39 -5.26 0.40 -13.53
C PRO A 39 -5.45 -1.11 -13.37
N TRP A 40 -4.45 -1.81 -12.83
CA TRP A 40 -4.53 -3.27 -12.59
C TRP A 40 -5.61 -3.63 -11.57
N ILE A 41 -5.71 -2.85 -10.48
CA ILE A 41 -6.74 -3.02 -9.45
C ILE A 41 -8.12 -2.67 -10.03
N GLU A 42 -8.24 -1.50 -10.67
CA GLU A 42 -9.50 -1.02 -11.25
C GLU A 42 -10.11 -2.05 -12.19
N ALA A 43 -9.30 -2.67 -13.06
CA ALA A 43 -9.75 -3.70 -13.98
C ALA A 43 -10.32 -4.94 -13.26
N ARG A 44 -9.82 -5.27 -12.07
CA ARG A 44 -10.22 -6.46 -11.29
C ARG A 44 -11.42 -6.24 -10.41
N VAL A 45 -11.63 -5.00 -9.94
CA VAL A 45 -12.79 -4.66 -9.09
C VAL A 45 -13.99 -4.17 -9.91
N ARG A 46 -13.78 -3.85 -11.19
CA ARG A 46 -14.83 -3.40 -12.10
C ARG A 46 -15.95 -4.43 -12.21
N GLY A 47 -17.17 -4.00 -11.93
CA GLY A 47 -18.39 -4.81 -12.06
C GLY A 47 -18.60 -5.85 -10.95
N LEU A 48 -17.72 -5.89 -9.93
CA LEU A 48 -17.97 -6.72 -8.76
C LEU A 48 -19.11 -6.13 -7.91
N ALA A 49 -19.99 -6.99 -7.42
CA ALA A 49 -21.05 -6.58 -6.52
C ALA A 49 -20.49 -6.19 -5.15
N ASP A 50 -21.12 -5.21 -4.49
CA ASP A 50 -20.68 -4.70 -3.18
C ASP A 50 -20.50 -5.80 -2.10
N PRO A 51 -21.40 -6.81 -1.97
CA PRO A 51 -21.20 -7.90 -1.03
C PRO A 51 -19.93 -8.73 -1.29
N VAL A 52 -19.47 -8.81 -2.54
CA VAL A 52 -18.22 -9.50 -2.90
C VAL A 52 -17.02 -8.67 -2.43
N LEU A 53 -17.06 -7.36 -2.64
CA LEU A 53 -15.99 -6.45 -2.23
C LEU A 53 -15.84 -6.42 -0.70
N ARG A 54 -16.92 -6.59 0.05
CA ARG A 54 -16.94 -6.60 1.53
C ARG A 54 -16.78 -8.00 2.15
N ARG A 55 -16.57 -9.02 1.33
CA ARG A 55 -16.32 -10.38 1.82
C ARG A 55 -14.84 -10.52 2.20
N ALA A 56 -14.58 -10.90 3.45
CA ALA A 56 -13.25 -11.28 3.90
C ALA A 56 -12.82 -12.60 3.24
N GLU A 57 -11.52 -12.75 2.96
CA GLU A 57 -10.94 -13.98 2.40
C GLU A 57 -11.14 -15.18 3.35
N ALA A 58 -10.96 -14.94 4.65
CA ALA A 58 -11.11 -15.91 5.72
C ALA A 58 -11.47 -15.18 7.05
N PRO A 59 -11.93 -15.89 8.09
CA PRO A 59 -12.15 -15.28 9.41
C PRO A 59 -10.91 -14.54 9.91
N GLY A 60 -11.08 -13.29 10.32
CA GLY A 60 -9.99 -12.43 10.80
C GLY A 60 -9.08 -11.85 9.70
N LYS A 61 -9.42 -12.03 8.42
CA LYS A 61 -8.74 -11.38 7.30
C LYS A 61 -9.55 -10.19 6.77
N TRP A 62 -8.87 -9.28 6.11
CA TRP A 62 -9.50 -8.14 5.46
C TRP A 62 -10.27 -8.56 4.19
N SER A 63 -11.32 -7.80 3.91
CA SER A 63 -12.04 -7.79 2.64
C SER A 63 -11.32 -6.95 1.59
N VAL A 64 -11.79 -7.00 0.34
CA VAL A 64 -11.23 -6.19 -0.76
C VAL A 64 -11.32 -4.70 -0.43
N ILE A 65 -12.46 -4.20 0.09
CA ILE A 65 -12.59 -2.78 0.46
C ILE A 65 -11.57 -2.38 1.52
N GLU A 66 -11.37 -3.21 2.54
CA GLU A 66 -10.41 -2.92 3.61
C GLU A 66 -8.97 -2.89 3.08
N VAL A 67 -8.61 -3.80 2.17
CA VAL A 67 -7.31 -3.78 1.49
C VAL A 67 -7.15 -2.53 0.62
N LEU A 68 -8.18 -2.14 -0.14
CA LEU A 68 -8.12 -0.94 -0.99
C LEU A 68 -7.92 0.34 -0.15
N GLN A 69 -8.65 0.48 0.94
CA GLN A 69 -8.48 1.64 1.82
C GLN A 69 -7.11 1.61 2.51
N HIS A 70 -6.65 0.44 2.93
CA HIS A 70 -5.31 0.29 3.49
C HIS A 70 -4.21 0.68 2.49
N LEU A 71 -4.34 0.32 1.21
CA LEU A 71 -3.40 0.73 0.17
C LEU A 71 -3.38 2.26 0.00
N ALA A 72 -4.55 2.90 0.00
CA ALA A 72 -4.64 4.36 -0.08
C ALA A 72 -3.95 5.05 1.10
N ASP A 73 -4.22 4.60 2.33
CA ASP A 73 -3.63 5.17 3.54
C ASP A 73 -2.12 4.88 3.64
N THR A 74 -1.68 3.68 3.23
CA THR A 74 -0.26 3.32 3.17
C THR A 74 0.49 4.18 2.16
N GLU A 75 -0.10 4.46 1.00
CA GLU A 75 0.49 5.34 0.00
C GLU A 75 0.70 6.77 0.55
N MET A 76 -0.22 7.26 1.40
CA MET A 76 -0.06 8.55 2.11
C MET A 76 1.08 8.51 3.13
N VAL A 77 1.18 7.43 3.91
CA VAL A 77 2.29 7.24 4.85
C VAL A 77 3.62 7.23 4.11
N TYR A 78 3.71 6.52 2.98
CA TYR A 78 4.92 6.52 2.15
C TYR A 78 5.18 7.85 1.46
N ALA A 79 4.15 8.62 1.12
CA ALA A 79 4.31 9.97 0.60
C ALA A 79 5.08 10.86 1.60
N VAL A 80 4.71 10.80 2.88
CA VAL A 80 5.38 11.55 3.95
C VAL A 80 6.77 11.01 4.20
N ARG A 81 6.91 9.70 4.43
CA ARG A 81 8.21 9.07 4.71
C ARG A 81 9.22 9.30 3.58
N GLY A 82 8.80 9.15 2.33
CA GLY A 82 9.66 9.36 1.17
C GLY A 82 10.18 10.79 1.08
N ARG A 83 9.33 11.79 1.38
CA ARG A 83 9.75 13.19 1.43
C ARG A 83 10.77 13.44 2.53
N LEU A 84 10.53 12.93 3.75
CA LEU A 84 11.49 13.03 4.85
C LEU A 84 12.84 12.39 4.46
N VAL A 85 12.83 11.19 3.88
CA VAL A 85 14.05 10.49 3.45
C VAL A 85 14.83 11.29 2.41
N LEU A 86 14.14 12.01 1.52
CA LEU A 86 14.78 12.85 0.50
C LEU A 86 15.32 14.17 1.05
N SER A 87 14.76 14.68 2.16
CA SER A 87 15.08 16.03 2.67
C SER A 87 15.89 16.06 3.96
N GLU A 88 16.04 14.93 4.67
CA GLU A 88 16.64 14.88 6.01
C GLU A 88 17.70 13.78 6.12
N ASP A 89 18.71 14.00 6.98
CA ASP A 89 19.69 12.98 7.30
C ASP A 89 19.12 12.01 8.35
N ARG A 90 18.85 10.77 7.93
CA ARG A 90 18.34 9.66 8.76
C ARG A 90 17.09 10.03 9.60
N PRO A 91 16.00 10.48 8.96
CA PRO A 91 14.78 10.87 9.67
C PRO A 91 14.15 9.69 10.42
N PRO A 92 13.51 9.93 11.58
CA PRO A 92 12.70 8.92 12.23
C PRO A 92 11.47 8.61 11.37
N LEU A 93 11.27 7.33 11.04
CA LEU A 93 10.10 6.88 10.29
C LEU A 93 9.03 6.35 11.25
N GLN A 94 8.01 7.16 11.50
CA GLN A 94 6.95 6.84 12.45
C GLN A 94 6.18 5.58 12.03
N ALA A 95 6.14 4.56 12.88
CA ALA A 95 5.30 3.38 12.71
C ALA A 95 3.81 3.72 12.96
N TYR A 96 2.91 2.92 12.38
CA TYR A 96 1.48 3.03 12.60
C TYR A 96 0.86 1.63 12.72
N ASP A 97 -0.27 1.55 13.43
CA ASP A 97 -1.02 0.32 13.63
C ASP A 97 -2.13 0.22 12.57
N GLN A 98 -1.85 -0.53 11.51
CA GLN A 98 -2.75 -0.70 10.37
C GLN A 98 -4.08 -1.38 10.74
N ASP A 99 -4.08 -2.32 11.68
CA ASP A 99 -5.30 -3.03 12.09
C ASP A 99 -6.21 -2.12 12.93
N ARG A 100 -5.58 -1.30 13.78
CA ARG A 100 -6.28 -0.25 14.52
C ARG A 100 -6.85 0.81 13.58
N TRP A 101 -6.13 1.22 12.54
CA TRP A 101 -6.65 2.15 11.53
C TRP A 101 -7.85 1.55 10.81
N ALA A 102 -7.73 0.31 10.32
CA ALA A 102 -8.81 -0.36 9.62
C ALA A 102 -10.10 -0.44 10.44
N THR A 103 -9.96 -0.71 11.74
CA THR A 103 -11.08 -0.77 12.68
C THR A 103 -11.63 0.62 13.03
N LEU A 104 -10.78 1.56 13.46
CA LEU A 104 -11.21 2.87 13.96
C LEU A 104 -11.74 3.79 12.86
N PHE A 105 -11.15 3.72 11.67
CA PHE A 105 -11.58 4.52 10.52
C PHE A 105 -12.66 3.80 9.70
N ASN A 106 -13.10 2.64 10.18
CA ASN A 106 -14.20 1.87 9.62
C ASN A 106 -14.03 1.60 8.13
N TYR A 107 -12.85 1.07 7.75
CA TYR A 107 -12.52 0.81 6.34
C TYR A 107 -13.59 -0.03 5.65
N ARG A 108 -14.23 -0.94 6.40
CA ARG A 108 -15.31 -1.77 5.91
C ARG A 108 -16.49 -0.99 5.34
N GLU A 109 -16.72 0.26 5.71
CA GLU A 109 -17.81 1.10 5.19
C GLU A 109 -17.36 2.06 4.09
N THR A 110 -16.08 2.10 3.75
CA THR A 110 -15.58 2.94 2.66
C THR A 110 -16.18 2.51 1.31
N SER A 111 -16.40 3.48 0.43
CA SER A 111 -16.77 3.19 -0.96
C SER A 111 -15.52 2.81 -1.76
N CYS A 112 -15.67 1.80 -2.62
CA CYS A 112 -14.59 1.36 -3.52
C CYS A 112 -14.05 2.52 -4.38
N GLU A 113 -14.95 3.37 -4.88
CA GLU A 113 -14.61 4.55 -5.68
C GLU A 113 -13.74 5.54 -4.90
N LEU A 114 -14.09 5.84 -3.64
CA LEU A 114 -13.33 6.78 -2.82
C LEU A 114 -11.93 6.25 -2.52
N ALA A 115 -11.81 4.99 -2.11
CA ALA A 115 -10.51 4.36 -1.83
C ALA A 115 -9.59 4.39 -3.06
N LEU A 116 -10.13 4.05 -4.24
CA LEU A 116 -9.38 4.12 -5.50
C LEU A 116 -9.01 5.56 -5.87
N ALA A 117 -9.90 6.53 -5.67
CA ALA A 117 -9.63 7.93 -5.94
C ALA A 117 -8.50 8.49 -5.06
N GLN A 118 -8.51 8.15 -3.76
CA GLN A 118 -7.44 8.52 -2.82
C GLN A 118 -6.12 7.88 -3.24
N LEU A 119 -6.08 6.57 -3.46
CA LEU A 119 -4.87 5.87 -3.89
C LEU A 119 -4.31 6.47 -5.19
N ARG A 120 -5.17 6.73 -6.19
CA ARG A 120 -4.77 7.32 -7.46
C ARG A 120 -4.14 8.71 -7.29
N ALA A 121 -4.78 9.57 -6.48
CA ALA A 121 -4.30 10.93 -6.27
C ALA A 121 -2.92 10.94 -5.60
N VAL A 122 -2.74 10.14 -4.55
CA VAL A 122 -1.48 10.10 -3.80
C VAL A 122 -0.37 9.43 -4.63
N ARG A 123 -0.67 8.33 -5.33
CA ARG A 123 0.29 7.67 -6.25
C ARG A 123 0.76 8.61 -7.34
N ALA A 124 -0.15 9.40 -7.93
CA ALA A 124 0.21 10.38 -8.96
C ALA A 124 1.15 11.47 -8.39
N ALA A 125 0.83 12.01 -7.21
CA ALA A 125 1.67 13.01 -6.55
C ALA A 125 3.06 12.46 -6.16
N ASN A 126 3.13 11.20 -5.74
CA ASN A 126 4.38 10.52 -5.41
C ASN A 126 5.23 10.24 -6.64
N LEU A 127 4.65 9.69 -7.72
CA LEU A 127 5.36 9.45 -8.97
C LEU A 127 5.92 10.73 -9.58
N ALA A 128 5.17 11.83 -9.51
CA ALA A 128 5.65 13.13 -9.98
C ALA A 128 6.91 13.57 -9.21
N LEU A 129 6.94 13.41 -7.89
CA LEU A 129 8.12 13.71 -7.07
C LEU A 129 9.27 12.74 -7.36
N TRP A 130 9.03 11.44 -7.38
CA TRP A 130 10.10 10.45 -7.53
C TRP A 130 10.84 10.58 -8.87
N ARG A 131 10.13 10.97 -9.93
CA ARG A 131 10.73 11.26 -11.24
C ARG A 131 11.61 12.51 -11.27
N THR A 132 11.55 13.40 -10.27
CA THR A 132 12.43 14.57 -10.21
C THR A 132 13.71 14.32 -9.43
N VAL A 133 13.77 13.24 -8.65
CA VAL A 133 14.90 12.90 -7.77
C VAL A 133 15.61 11.61 -8.16
N GLY A 134 15.07 10.88 -9.15
CA GLY A 134 15.65 9.69 -9.76
C GLY A 134 16.45 10.01 -11.02
#